data_AF-A0A957TYK3-F1
#
_entry.id   AF-A0A957TYK3-F1
#
_cell.length_a   1.000
_cell.length_b   1.000
_cell.length_c   1.000
_cell.angle_alpha   90.00
_cell.angle_beta   90.00
_cell.angle_gamma   90.00
#
_symmetry.space_group_name_H-M   'P 1'
#
loop_
_entity.id
_entity.type
_entity.pdbx_description
1 polymer ?
#
loop_
_entity_poly.entity_id
_entity_poly.type
_entity_poly.pdbx_seq_one_letter_code
_entity_poly.pdbx_strand_id
1 'polypeptide(L)'
;MTTFFKKSAMWLVACLLAAVIGVMGWSGTALAAPSPYPVAGPLQRPEPTPAPPAGPDGTIDIGPTIRNTDLPLALEGYQVRPSGIDQQAPVTYTVGMTRTFVALDNERGRYFLTTYDVRLISDTVEVWVQQDLRYRNPDQSVNPIHPDTLDPLYITQERIVGLAQRFENIILPTDVEFFGDYASRDGTGATLPGSVGLPADYYAGPGKRVIILVSNVRDANYYDPAENPSFIAGFFSPTVNGFAGRNIITIDSKQWNRRVGPPNYDFDSTIAHEFQHLINGDYDENEDTWANEAASEYAEFINGFRPTAESHRTQFSDYPENSLTVWGDQHDDPDQPFEILADYQQAYWFYLYLAGRIQEAGLDLENDQFLKDVSALTQSEENSVDAINTMLASIGATFRFRDLWEDFRTAMLYGGTSDGTAWGDYITAYQPPSGIPIAPLDLGRLRRNLTFEGYDTPGAPPYGSDYIEIGWSPSVQISQPI
;
A
#
# COMPACT_ATOMS: atom_id res chain seq x y z
N MET A 1 70.05 14.73 -40.60
CA MET A 1 69.91 15.10 -39.18
C MET A 1 69.11 14.01 -38.48
N THR A 2 69.84 13.13 -37.81
CA THR A 2 69.47 12.15 -36.76
C THR A 2 68.09 11.50 -36.79
N THR A 3 68.09 10.39 -37.53
CA THR A 3 67.34 9.11 -37.47
C THR A 3 67.49 8.38 -36.10
N PHE A 4 66.80 7.31 -35.69
CA PHE A 4 66.42 6.04 -36.35
C PHE A 4 65.48 5.19 -35.43
N PHE A 5 64.55 4.44 -36.04
CA PHE A 5 63.97 3.19 -35.52
C PHE A 5 65.04 2.06 -35.49
N LYS A 6 65.02 1.12 -34.52
CA LYS A 6 65.13 -0.35 -34.74
C LYS A 6 65.29 -1.18 -33.46
N LYS A 7 64.67 -2.36 -33.55
CA LYS A 7 64.83 -3.60 -32.76
C LYS A 7 66.29 -4.08 -32.65
N SER A 8 66.54 -4.95 -31.66
CA SER A 8 67.30 -6.25 -31.68
C SER A 8 68.03 -6.45 -30.35
N ALA A 9 68.27 -7.62 -29.76
CA ALA A 9 67.88 -9.02 -29.96
C ALA A 9 68.61 -9.86 -28.87
N MET A 10 68.35 -11.18 -28.86
CA MET A 10 69.17 -12.29 -28.30
C MET A 10 68.77 -12.87 -26.95
N TRP A 11 68.72 -14.20 -26.75
CA TRP A 11 68.59 -15.43 -27.58
C TRP A 11 68.68 -16.62 -26.55
N LEU A 12 67.97 -17.74 -26.81
CA LEU A 12 68.34 -19.17 -26.53
C LEU A 12 68.18 -19.89 -25.14
N VAL A 13 67.57 -21.10 -25.26
CA VAL A 13 67.67 -22.38 -24.48
C VAL A 13 67.04 -22.40 -23.08
N ALA A 14 65.97 -23.17 -22.73
CA ALA A 14 65.55 -24.58 -22.92
C ALA A 14 65.97 -25.56 -21.80
N CYS A 15 65.02 -26.45 -21.48
CA CYS A 15 65.08 -27.73 -20.74
C CYS A 15 65.03 -27.68 -19.19
N LEU A 16 63.91 -28.13 -18.56
CA LEU A 16 63.45 -29.51 -18.28
C LEU A 16 64.09 -30.11 -17.02
N LEU A 17 63.28 -30.42 -15.99
CA LEU A 17 63.21 -31.75 -15.36
C LEU A 17 62.13 -31.83 -14.27
N ALA A 18 61.43 -32.97 -14.27
CA ALA A 18 60.32 -33.36 -13.41
C ALA A 18 60.76 -34.40 -12.36
N ALA A 19 60.02 -34.51 -11.25
CA ALA A 19 59.73 -35.71 -10.42
C ALA A 19 59.01 -35.21 -9.13
N VAL A 20 57.77 -35.55 -8.73
CA VAL A 20 56.97 -36.79 -8.57
C VAL A 20 57.05 -37.38 -7.14
N ILE A 21 55.85 -37.66 -6.56
CA ILE A 21 55.47 -38.42 -5.33
C ILE A 21 55.69 -37.68 -3.99
N GLY A 22 54.78 -37.58 -3.01
CA GLY A 22 53.45 -38.15 -2.71
C GLY A 22 53.30 -38.29 -1.18
N VAL A 23 52.07 -38.49 -0.68
CA VAL A 23 51.62 -38.97 0.65
C VAL A 23 50.74 -37.99 1.46
N MET A 24 49.57 -38.54 1.84
CA MET A 24 48.49 -38.00 2.66
C MET A 24 48.87 -37.78 4.13
N GLY A 25 48.14 -36.88 4.81
CA GLY A 25 48.09 -36.81 6.28
C GLY A 25 47.20 -35.68 6.79
N TRP A 26 45.98 -36.03 7.21
CA TRP A 26 45.04 -35.15 7.92
C TRP A 26 45.41 -35.06 9.41
N SER A 27 45.42 -33.86 10.00
CA SER A 27 44.77 -33.53 11.30
C SER A 27 45.20 -32.16 11.84
N GLY A 28 44.23 -31.41 12.38
CA GLY A 28 44.44 -30.58 13.58
C GLY A 28 44.84 -29.11 13.42
N THR A 29 43.83 -28.26 13.27
CA THR A 29 43.63 -26.96 13.96
C THR A 29 44.84 -26.02 14.20
N ALA A 30 44.87 -24.90 13.47
CA ALA A 30 45.56 -23.68 13.89
C ALA A 30 44.60 -22.49 13.84
N LEU A 31 44.48 -21.80 14.98
CA LEU A 31 43.69 -20.59 15.18
C LEU A 31 44.19 -19.44 14.29
N ALA A 32 43.30 -18.86 13.49
CA ALA A 32 43.59 -17.64 12.74
C ALA A 32 43.42 -16.40 13.63
N ALA A 33 44.40 -15.49 13.58
CA ALA A 33 44.40 -14.21 14.26
C ALA A 33 43.29 -13.28 13.73
N PRO A 34 42.73 -12.38 14.56
CA PRO A 34 41.69 -11.45 14.13
C PRO A 34 42.25 -10.45 13.12
N SER A 35 41.54 -10.31 12.00
CA SER A 35 41.81 -9.32 10.96
C SER A 35 41.61 -7.90 11.51
N PRO A 36 42.44 -6.90 11.15
CA PRO A 36 42.24 -5.52 11.58
C PRO A 36 40.97 -4.94 10.96
N TYR A 37 40.11 -4.37 11.81
CA TYR A 37 38.90 -3.64 11.41
C TYR A 37 39.24 -2.55 10.37
N PRO A 38 38.48 -2.44 9.27
CA PRO A 38 38.66 -1.33 8.34
C PRO A 38 38.22 -0.03 9.00
N VAL A 39 39.06 0.99 8.85
CA VAL A 39 38.79 2.38 9.26
C VAL A 39 37.56 2.86 8.51
N ALA A 40 36.53 3.29 9.25
CA ALA A 40 35.30 3.85 8.68
C ALA A 40 35.63 5.09 7.83
N GLY A 41 35.36 5.00 6.53
CA GLY A 41 35.29 6.15 5.65
C GLY A 41 34.11 7.06 6.01
N PRO A 42 34.05 8.28 5.47
CA PRO A 42 32.89 9.14 5.64
C PRO A 42 31.62 8.40 5.20
N LEU A 43 30.61 8.39 6.06
CA LEU A 43 29.31 7.77 5.81
C LEU A 43 28.78 8.26 4.46
N GLN A 44 28.68 7.35 3.49
CA GLN A 44 27.91 7.61 2.29
C GLN A 44 26.45 7.81 2.71
N ARG A 45 25.82 8.87 2.20
CA ARG A 45 24.37 9.05 2.27
C ARG A 45 23.74 7.75 1.75
N PRO A 46 22.76 7.14 2.45
CA PRO A 46 21.97 6.06 1.87
C PRO A 46 21.49 6.52 0.49
N GLU A 47 21.61 5.66 -0.52
CA GLU A 47 20.93 5.94 -1.78
C GLU A 47 19.44 6.11 -1.48
N PRO A 48 18.77 7.13 -2.04
CA PRO A 48 17.34 7.26 -1.86
C PRO A 48 16.69 5.97 -2.35
N THR A 49 15.90 5.34 -1.48
CA THR A 49 14.96 4.31 -1.90
C THR A 49 14.12 4.91 -3.04
N PRO A 50 13.92 4.21 -4.17
CA PRO A 50 13.03 4.71 -5.21
C PRO A 50 11.67 5.04 -4.58
N ALA A 51 11.17 6.26 -4.80
CA ALA A 51 9.83 6.62 -4.35
C ALA A 51 8.81 5.74 -5.10
N PRO A 52 7.77 5.19 -4.44
CA PRO A 52 6.67 4.56 -5.15
C PRO A 52 6.01 5.62 -6.06
N PRO A 53 5.52 5.25 -7.25
CA PRO A 53 4.95 6.20 -8.19
C PRO A 53 3.43 6.36 -8.02
N ALA A 54 2.93 7.31 -8.77
CA ALA A 54 1.56 7.76 -8.82
C ALA A 54 0.66 6.76 -9.55
N GLY A 55 -0.41 6.32 -8.90
CA GLY A 55 -1.69 6.15 -9.57
C GLY A 55 -2.00 7.44 -10.34
N PRO A 56 -2.70 7.44 -11.48
CA PRO A 56 -2.78 8.63 -12.33
C PRO A 56 -3.66 9.78 -11.79
N ASP A 57 -4.21 9.66 -10.59
CA ASP A 57 -4.67 10.79 -9.79
C ASP A 57 -3.53 11.41 -8.94
N GLY A 58 -2.35 10.85 -8.99
CA GLY A 58 -1.17 11.16 -8.19
C GLY A 58 -0.95 10.22 -7.00
N THR A 59 -1.86 9.32 -6.62
CA THR A 59 -1.77 8.66 -5.30
C THR A 59 -0.80 7.48 -5.27
N ILE A 60 -0.09 7.30 -4.17
CA ILE A 60 0.79 6.16 -3.90
C ILE A 60 0.38 5.53 -2.59
N ASP A 61 0.41 4.20 -2.53
CA ASP A 61 0.27 3.50 -1.27
C ASP A 61 1.64 3.10 -0.71
N ILE A 62 1.81 3.31 0.59
CA ILE A 62 2.98 2.94 1.38
C ILE A 62 2.62 2.02 2.55
N GLY A 63 1.34 1.66 2.66
CA GLY A 63 0.76 0.78 3.67
C GLY A 63 1.62 -0.45 3.98
N PRO A 64 2.02 -1.26 2.98
CA PRO A 64 2.84 -2.44 3.23
C PRO A 64 4.17 -2.12 3.93
N THR A 65 4.81 -1.00 3.57
CA THR A 65 6.08 -0.60 4.18
C THR A 65 5.87 -0.05 5.59
N ILE A 66 4.87 0.82 5.78
CA ILE A 66 4.63 1.52 7.04
C ILE A 66 4.04 0.62 8.13
N ARG A 67 3.33 -0.45 7.74
CA ARG A 67 2.80 -1.47 8.67
C ARG A 67 3.91 -2.40 9.18
N ASN A 68 4.94 -2.62 8.36
CA ASN A 68 6.04 -3.56 8.65
C ASN A 68 7.34 -2.90 9.13
N THR A 69 7.38 -1.56 9.23
CA THR A 69 8.60 -0.82 9.59
C THR A 69 8.38 0.12 10.77
N ASP A 70 9.15 -0.07 11.84
CA ASP A 70 9.23 0.89 12.93
C ASP A 70 10.10 2.09 12.54
N LEU A 71 9.47 3.13 12.00
CA LEU A 71 10.18 4.37 11.68
C LEU A 71 10.57 5.14 12.95
N PRO A 72 11.79 5.72 12.99
CA PRO A 72 12.24 6.52 14.12
C PRO A 72 11.39 7.78 14.34
N LEU A 73 11.21 8.15 15.60
CA LEU A 73 10.61 9.43 15.99
C LEU A 73 11.68 10.53 16.08
N ALA A 74 11.59 11.54 15.22
CA ALA A 74 12.42 12.72 15.25
C ALA A 74 11.91 13.73 16.29
N LEU A 75 12.76 14.04 17.27
CA LEU A 75 12.52 15.05 18.33
C LEU A 75 13.18 16.40 18.02
N GLU A 76 13.76 16.56 16.83
CA GLU A 76 14.47 17.78 16.42
C GLU A 76 13.54 19.01 16.47
N GLY A 77 13.96 20.05 17.19
CA GLY A 77 13.17 21.27 17.35
C GLY A 77 12.06 21.19 18.41
N TYR A 78 11.74 20.00 18.93
CA TYR A 78 10.81 19.85 20.06
C TYR A 78 11.56 20.08 21.38
N GLN A 79 11.30 21.21 22.03
CA GLN A 79 11.78 21.45 23.39
C GLN A 79 10.87 20.69 24.36
N VAL A 80 11.40 19.63 24.97
CA VAL A 80 10.73 18.94 26.10
C VAL A 80 10.39 19.99 27.14
N ARG A 81 9.09 20.19 27.42
CA ARG A 81 8.68 21.11 28.48
C ARG A 81 9.25 20.57 29.79
N PRO A 82 10.11 21.31 30.52
CA PRO A 82 10.61 20.86 31.80
C PRO A 82 9.42 20.57 32.72
N SER A 83 9.44 19.42 33.38
CA SER A 83 8.45 19.04 34.38
C SER A 83 8.58 19.96 35.59
N GLY A 84 7.99 21.16 35.53
CA GLY A 84 8.03 22.14 36.62
C GLY A 84 7.30 23.43 36.28
N ILE A 85 6.06 23.55 36.78
CA ILE A 85 5.25 24.76 37.04
C ILE A 85 5.25 25.78 35.88
N ASP A 86 4.32 25.76 34.93
CA ASP A 86 2.88 26.01 35.12
C ASP A 86 2.08 25.45 33.92
N GLN A 87 1.03 24.67 34.22
CA GLN A 87 0.09 23.97 33.33
C GLN A 87 0.67 22.82 32.49
N GLN A 88 0.54 21.59 33.04
CA GLN A 88 0.57 20.36 32.26
C GLN A 88 -0.47 20.42 31.13
N ALA A 89 -0.16 19.79 29.99
CA ALA A 89 -1.10 19.74 28.88
C ALA A 89 -2.40 19.05 29.34
N PRO A 90 -3.59 19.57 28.96
CA PRO A 90 -4.84 19.05 29.49
C PRO A 90 -5.11 17.64 28.97
N VAL A 91 -5.48 16.73 29.87
CA VAL A 91 -5.84 15.33 29.59
C VAL A 91 -7.16 15.24 28.82
N THR A 92 -8.18 15.97 29.28
CA THR A 92 -9.45 16.11 28.57
C THR A 92 -9.35 17.18 27.50
N TYR A 93 -10.00 16.97 26.35
CA TYR A 93 -10.03 17.94 25.26
C TYR A 93 -11.40 18.00 24.59
N THR A 94 -11.68 19.16 24.02
CA THR A 94 -12.88 19.45 23.24
C THR A 94 -12.49 20.01 21.87
N VAL A 95 -13.47 20.09 20.96
CA VAL A 95 -13.31 20.81 19.69
C VAL A 95 -12.75 22.22 19.93
N GLY A 96 -11.76 22.62 19.12
CA GLY A 96 -11.04 23.89 19.22
C GLY A 96 -9.79 23.85 20.10
N MET A 97 -9.54 22.76 20.84
CA MET A 97 -8.28 22.54 21.53
C MET A 97 -7.24 21.91 20.61
N THR A 98 -5.98 21.89 21.07
CA THR A 98 -4.86 21.31 20.33
C THR A 98 -4.30 20.06 20.98
N ARG A 99 -3.70 19.21 20.14
CA ARG A 99 -3.00 17.99 20.55
C ARG A 99 -1.62 17.93 19.89
N THR A 100 -0.58 17.69 20.68
CA THR A 100 0.72 17.30 20.13
C THR A 100 0.65 15.84 19.72
N PHE A 101 1.06 15.52 18.50
CA PHE A 101 1.13 14.15 18.01
C PHE A 101 2.18 14.03 16.88
N VAL A 102 2.20 12.93 16.15
CA VAL A 102 3.14 12.67 15.07
C VAL A 102 2.51 12.88 13.69
N ALA A 103 3.35 13.25 12.73
CA ALA A 103 3.08 13.18 11.29
C ALA A 103 4.25 12.45 10.59
N LEU A 104 4.03 12.00 9.35
CA LEU A 104 4.99 11.22 8.58
C LEU A 104 5.83 12.10 7.65
N ASP A 105 7.16 11.94 7.71
CA ASP A 105 8.14 12.41 6.73
C ASP A 105 8.72 11.18 6.03
N ASN A 106 7.96 10.65 5.06
CA ASN A 106 8.27 9.41 4.34
C ASN A 106 9.57 9.52 3.56
N GLU A 107 9.80 10.67 2.91
CA GLU A 107 11.04 10.96 2.17
C GLU A 107 12.30 10.85 3.04
N ARG A 108 12.15 11.03 4.36
CA ARG A 108 13.24 10.89 5.34
C ARG A 108 13.13 9.64 6.20
N GLY A 109 12.16 8.77 5.95
CA GLY A 109 11.90 7.55 6.71
C GLY A 109 11.74 7.80 8.20
N ARG A 110 10.92 8.78 8.61
CA ARG A 110 10.73 9.12 10.03
C ARG A 110 9.36 9.71 10.36
N TYR A 111 8.93 9.52 11.60
CA TYR A 111 7.87 10.34 12.19
C TYR A 111 8.46 11.62 12.79
N PHE A 112 7.69 12.70 12.81
CA PHE A 112 8.07 13.95 13.47
C PHE A 112 6.92 14.51 14.30
N LEU A 113 7.26 15.22 15.38
CA LEU A 113 6.25 15.87 16.22
C LEU A 113 5.65 17.11 15.56
N THR A 114 4.32 17.22 15.66
CA THR A 114 3.56 18.38 15.22
C THR A 114 2.38 18.63 16.15
N THR A 115 1.64 19.71 15.90
CA THR A 115 0.41 20.05 16.62
C THR A 115 -0.78 19.90 15.69
N TYR A 116 -1.85 19.31 16.20
CA TYR A 116 -3.14 19.17 15.55
C TYR A 116 -4.19 20.04 16.27
N ASP A 117 -5.06 20.68 15.51
CA ASP A 117 -6.32 21.22 15.98
C ASP A 117 -7.37 20.09 16.01
N VAL A 118 -8.08 19.94 17.12
CA VAL A 118 -9.21 19.02 17.21
C VAL A 118 -10.43 19.72 16.62
N ARG A 119 -10.86 19.30 15.44
CA ARG A 119 -11.86 20.00 14.62
C ARG A 119 -13.25 19.39 14.72
N LEU A 120 -13.35 18.12 15.07
CA LEU A 120 -14.60 17.41 15.26
C LEU A 120 -14.41 16.29 16.29
N ILE A 121 -15.40 16.11 17.15
CA ILE A 121 -15.55 14.95 18.03
C ILE A 121 -17.02 14.57 17.99
N SER A 122 -17.29 13.30 17.70
CA SER A 122 -18.60 12.68 17.82
C SER A 122 -18.53 11.47 18.76
N ASP A 123 -19.55 10.62 18.75
CA ASP A 123 -19.52 9.37 19.51
C ASP A 123 -18.52 8.35 18.92
N THR A 124 -18.39 8.30 17.59
CA THR A 124 -17.62 7.27 16.87
C THR A 124 -16.35 7.77 16.18
N VAL A 125 -16.26 9.06 15.83
CA VAL A 125 -15.09 9.62 15.12
C VAL A 125 -14.60 10.95 15.69
N GLU A 126 -13.29 11.17 15.60
CA GLU A 126 -12.67 12.48 15.77
C GLU A 126 -11.93 12.86 14.51
N VAL A 127 -11.91 14.15 14.17
CA VAL A 127 -11.08 14.66 13.07
C VAL A 127 -10.10 15.69 13.61
N TRP A 128 -8.82 15.39 13.47
CA TRP A 128 -7.72 16.23 13.94
C TRP A 128 -6.95 16.74 12.72
N VAL A 129 -6.80 18.05 12.60
CA VAL A 129 -6.13 18.67 11.45
C VAL A 129 -4.80 19.26 11.89
N GLN A 130 -3.72 18.88 11.23
CA GLN A 130 -2.39 19.42 11.50
C GLN A 130 -2.40 20.95 11.34
N GLN A 131 -1.81 21.68 12.30
CA GLN A 131 -1.83 23.15 12.29
C GLN A 131 -0.97 23.75 11.18
N ASP A 132 0.19 23.16 10.92
CA ASP A 132 1.11 23.61 9.88
C ASP A 132 1.08 22.66 8.68
N LEU A 133 0.17 22.95 7.75
CA LEU A 133 0.02 22.25 6.48
C LEU A 133 0.80 22.90 5.33
N ARG A 134 1.70 23.86 5.61
CA ARG A 134 2.46 24.52 4.55
C ARG A 134 3.50 23.56 3.97
N TYR A 135 3.69 23.64 2.66
CA TYR A 135 4.78 22.98 1.96
C TYR A 135 6.12 23.63 2.30
N ARG A 136 7.17 22.83 2.39
CA ARG A 136 8.52 23.25 2.78
C ARG A 136 9.55 22.64 1.84
N ASN A 137 10.61 23.40 1.58
CA ASN A 137 11.78 22.91 0.86
C ASN A 137 12.55 21.89 1.71
N PRO A 138 13.49 21.14 1.12
CA PRO A 138 14.35 20.22 1.86
C PRO A 138 15.12 20.89 3.02
N ASP A 139 15.47 22.17 2.91
CA ASP A 139 16.10 22.95 3.99
C ASP A 139 15.12 23.43 5.09
N GLN A 140 13.86 22.99 5.02
CA GLN A 140 12.75 23.33 5.92
C GLN A 140 12.23 24.77 5.81
N SER A 141 12.76 25.61 4.92
CA SER A 141 12.12 26.89 4.60
C SER A 141 10.74 26.67 3.98
N VAL A 142 9.79 27.57 4.23
CA VAL A 142 8.46 27.50 3.60
C VAL A 142 8.62 27.63 2.09
N ASN A 143 7.93 26.79 1.32
CA ASN A 143 7.89 26.85 -0.14
C ASN A 143 6.61 27.60 -0.60
N PRO A 144 6.68 28.91 -0.86
CA PRO A 144 5.50 29.69 -1.25
C PRO A 144 5.08 29.49 -2.71
N ILE A 145 5.87 28.78 -3.52
CA ILE A 145 5.59 28.55 -4.94
C ILE A 145 5.15 27.11 -5.23
N HIS A 146 4.97 26.28 -4.21
CA HIS A 146 4.40 24.94 -4.36
C HIS A 146 3.02 25.04 -5.06
N PRO A 147 2.73 24.22 -6.08
CA PRO A 147 1.47 24.29 -6.85
C PRO A 147 0.23 24.19 -5.95
N ASP A 148 0.35 23.43 -4.87
CA ASP A 148 -0.73 23.15 -3.93
C ASP A 148 -0.71 24.03 -2.66
N THR A 149 0.03 25.16 -2.66
CA THR A 149 0.11 26.06 -1.48
C THR A 149 -1.24 26.54 -0.92
N LEU A 150 -2.30 26.50 -1.72
CA LEU A 150 -3.65 26.91 -1.33
C LEU A 150 -4.52 25.76 -0.79
N ASP A 151 -4.07 24.51 -0.86
CA ASP A 151 -4.84 23.33 -0.45
C ASP A 151 -5.41 23.42 0.96
N PRO A 152 -4.66 23.91 1.98
CA PRO A 152 -5.18 24.05 3.33
C PRO A 152 -6.44 24.94 3.44
N LEU A 153 -6.67 25.85 2.49
CA LEU A 153 -7.88 26.70 2.47
C LEU A 153 -9.16 25.90 2.20
N TYR A 154 -9.04 24.73 1.59
CA TYR A 154 -10.17 23.87 1.27
C TYR A 154 -10.54 22.92 2.40
N ILE A 155 -9.77 22.91 3.50
CA ILE A 155 -10.05 22.15 4.71
C ILE A 155 -11.04 22.94 5.59
N THR A 156 -12.28 23.04 5.09
CA THR A 156 -13.35 23.77 5.78
C THR A 156 -14.07 22.87 6.79
N GLN A 157 -14.71 23.48 7.78
CA GLN A 157 -15.51 22.73 8.75
C GLN A 157 -16.63 21.91 8.08
N GLU A 158 -17.24 22.44 7.02
CA GLU A 158 -18.29 21.75 6.26
C GLU A 158 -17.76 20.46 5.62
N ARG A 159 -16.58 20.50 5.01
CA ARG A 159 -15.95 19.30 4.42
C ARG A 159 -15.52 18.30 5.47
N ILE A 160 -14.99 18.76 6.62
CA ILE A 160 -14.68 17.91 7.78
C ILE A 160 -15.94 17.19 8.27
N VAL A 161 -17.06 17.91 8.42
CA VAL A 161 -18.34 17.32 8.85
C VAL A 161 -18.85 16.32 7.81
N GLY A 162 -18.79 16.65 6.53
CA GLY A 162 -19.24 15.73 5.47
C GLY A 162 -18.41 14.44 5.41
N LEU A 163 -17.09 14.54 5.57
CA LEU A 163 -16.18 13.40 5.65
C LEU A 163 -16.47 12.55 6.89
N ALA A 164 -16.56 13.17 8.07
CA ALA A 164 -16.91 12.47 9.30
C ALA A 164 -18.26 11.75 9.18
N GLN A 165 -19.30 12.41 8.65
CA GLN A 165 -20.61 11.80 8.46
C GLN A 165 -20.59 10.60 7.52
N ARG A 166 -19.79 10.61 6.45
CA ARG A 166 -19.65 9.44 5.58
C ARG A 166 -18.91 8.32 6.29
N PHE A 167 -17.88 8.63 7.07
CA PHE A 167 -17.25 7.62 7.92
C PHE A 167 -18.25 7.00 8.90
N GLU A 168 -19.00 7.81 9.65
CA GLU A 168 -19.90 7.32 10.69
C GLU A 168 -21.10 6.53 10.17
N ASN A 169 -21.68 6.97 9.07
CA ASN A 169 -22.97 6.45 8.59
C ASN A 169 -22.82 5.42 7.46
N ILE A 170 -21.64 5.33 6.84
CA ILE A 170 -21.35 4.42 5.73
C ILE A 170 -20.15 3.55 6.10
N ILE A 171 -18.94 4.12 6.17
CA ILE A 171 -17.70 3.32 6.25
C ILE A 171 -17.64 2.47 7.51
N LEU A 172 -17.79 3.08 8.67
CA LEU A 172 -17.72 2.40 9.96
C LEU A 172 -18.71 1.23 10.06
N PRO A 173 -20.04 1.41 9.86
CA PRO A 173 -20.96 0.29 9.98
C PRO A 173 -20.76 -0.77 8.88
N THR A 174 -20.42 -0.35 7.65
CA THR A 174 -20.22 -1.28 6.53
C THR A 174 -18.97 -2.12 6.72
N ASP A 175 -17.84 -1.52 7.05
CA ASP A 175 -16.60 -2.28 7.23
C ASP A 175 -16.68 -3.20 8.45
N VAL A 176 -17.33 -2.77 9.53
CA VAL A 176 -17.57 -3.64 10.69
C VAL A 176 -18.49 -4.81 10.35
N GLU A 177 -19.50 -4.60 9.49
CA GLU A 177 -20.41 -5.66 9.06
C GLU A 177 -19.70 -6.69 8.15
N PHE A 178 -18.83 -6.24 7.25
CA PHE A 178 -18.22 -7.09 6.23
C PHE A 178 -16.90 -7.71 6.69
N PHE A 179 -16.02 -6.95 7.34
CA PHE A 179 -14.66 -7.38 7.66
C PHE A 179 -14.48 -7.78 9.13
N GLY A 180 -15.33 -7.30 10.04
CA GLY A 180 -15.31 -7.64 11.46
C GLY A 180 -15.09 -6.44 12.39
N ASP A 181 -15.12 -6.69 13.69
CA ASP A 181 -14.99 -5.64 14.71
C ASP A 181 -13.51 -5.35 15.03
N TYR A 182 -13.16 -4.09 15.31
CA TYR A 182 -11.77 -3.67 15.59
C TYR A 182 -11.51 -3.55 17.09
N ALA A 183 -10.26 -3.57 17.54
CA ALA A 183 -9.94 -3.53 18.96
C ALA A 183 -10.35 -2.19 19.63
N SER A 184 -10.75 -2.27 20.90
CA SER A 184 -11.02 -1.09 21.72
C SER A 184 -9.72 -0.50 22.25
N ARG A 185 -9.37 0.71 21.80
CA ARG A 185 -8.15 1.45 22.15
C ARG A 185 -8.52 2.81 22.74
N ASP A 186 -8.46 2.92 24.07
CA ASP A 186 -8.97 4.06 24.86
C ASP A 186 -7.90 5.08 25.28
N GLY A 187 -6.67 4.91 24.79
CA GLY A 187 -5.50 5.72 25.12
C GLY A 187 -4.64 5.10 26.23
N THR A 188 -5.11 4.03 26.88
CA THR A 188 -4.26 3.27 27.79
C THR A 188 -3.15 2.57 27.00
N GLY A 189 -1.92 2.56 27.55
CA GLY A 189 -0.75 2.00 26.87
C GLY A 189 -0.07 2.93 25.86
N ALA A 190 -0.53 4.18 25.71
CA ALA A 190 0.13 5.18 24.86
C ALA A 190 1.64 5.31 25.19
N THR A 191 2.48 5.12 24.18
CA THR A 191 3.96 5.15 24.34
C THR A 191 4.56 6.54 24.12
N LEU A 192 3.90 7.40 23.35
CA LEU A 192 4.41 8.73 23.03
C LEU A 192 4.49 9.66 24.25
N PRO A 193 3.49 9.74 25.15
CA PRO A 193 3.50 10.75 26.20
C PRO A 193 4.74 10.73 27.09
N GLY A 194 5.19 9.55 27.51
CA GLY A 194 6.40 9.38 28.32
C GLY A 194 7.67 9.82 27.61
N SER A 195 7.72 9.67 26.28
CA SER A 195 8.87 10.03 25.44
C SER A 195 9.03 11.54 25.24
N VAL A 196 7.94 12.31 25.41
CA VAL A 196 7.91 13.76 25.13
C VAL A 196 7.50 14.62 26.33
N GLY A 197 7.31 14.01 27.51
CA GLY A 197 6.95 14.71 28.74
C GLY A 197 5.49 15.17 28.83
N LEU A 198 4.58 14.48 28.13
CA LEU A 198 3.13 14.68 28.24
C LEU A 198 2.55 13.79 29.35
N PRO A 199 1.37 14.12 29.91
CA PRO A 199 0.68 13.26 30.87
C PRO A 199 0.45 11.85 30.30
N ALA A 200 0.55 10.80 31.13
CA ALA A 200 0.41 9.42 30.68
C ALA A 200 -0.96 9.13 30.02
N ASP A 201 -2.00 9.82 30.47
CA ASP A 201 -3.38 9.75 30.00
C ASP A 201 -3.71 10.81 28.93
N TYR A 202 -2.72 11.46 28.33
CA TYR A 202 -2.91 12.59 27.41
C TYR A 202 -3.83 12.32 26.21
N TYR A 203 -3.88 11.06 25.74
CA TYR A 203 -4.74 10.61 24.63
C TYR A 203 -5.98 9.83 25.07
N ALA A 204 -6.29 9.81 26.37
CA ALA A 204 -7.43 9.08 26.91
C ALA A 204 -8.75 9.51 26.24
N GLY A 205 -9.57 8.53 25.86
CA GLY A 205 -10.87 8.74 25.22
C GLY A 205 -11.64 7.43 25.04
N PRO A 206 -12.82 7.43 24.43
CA PRO A 206 -13.59 6.21 24.23
C PRO A 206 -12.87 5.21 23.32
N GLY A 207 -12.84 3.95 23.72
CA GLY A 207 -11.99 2.94 23.09
C GLY A 207 -12.34 2.58 21.65
N LYS A 208 -13.63 2.65 21.28
CA LYS A 208 -14.08 2.41 19.91
C LYS A 208 -14.02 3.66 19.02
N ARG A 209 -13.57 4.80 19.54
CA ARG A 209 -13.58 6.02 18.73
C ARG A 209 -12.35 6.08 17.83
N VAL A 210 -12.57 6.22 16.54
CA VAL A 210 -11.52 6.36 15.52
C VAL A 210 -11.11 7.82 15.39
N ILE A 211 -9.82 8.09 15.28
CA ILE A 211 -9.27 9.42 15.01
C ILE A 211 -8.78 9.42 13.55
N ILE A 212 -9.34 10.32 12.75
CA ILE A 212 -8.84 10.61 11.41
C ILE A 212 -7.89 11.81 11.52
N LEU A 213 -6.60 11.56 11.29
CA LEU A 213 -5.59 12.61 11.18
C LEU A 213 -5.59 13.17 9.77
N VAL A 214 -5.75 14.47 9.64
CA VAL A 214 -5.53 15.21 8.39
C VAL A 214 -4.16 15.87 8.49
N SER A 215 -3.21 15.34 7.72
CA SER A 215 -1.81 15.77 7.77
C SER A 215 -1.32 16.21 6.40
N ASN A 216 -0.24 16.97 6.33
CA ASN A 216 0.50 17.14 5.08
C ASN A 216 1.68 16.16 5.11
N VAL A 217 1.47 14.95 4.55
CA VAL A 217 2.46 13.87 4.54
C VAL A 217 3.64 14.32 3.69
N ARG A 218 4.87 14.15 4.20
CA ARG A 218 6.06 14.60 3.47
C ARG A 218 6.67 13.45 2.69
N ASP A 219 6.13 13.25 1.50
CA ASP A 219 6.68 12.38 0.47
C ASP A 219 7.54 13.16 -0.53
N ALA A 220 7.97 12.52 -1.62
CA ALA A 220 8.75 13.17 -2.66
C ALA A 220 7.98 14.32 -3.33
N ASN A 221 6.66 14.20 -3.52
CA ASN A 221 5.82 15.26 -4.09
C ASN A 221 5.76 16.50 -3.19
N TYR A 222 5.70 16.34 -1.88
CA TYR A 222 5.73 17.45 -0.93
C TYR A 222 6.93 18.38 -1.14
N TYR A 223 8.10 17.80 -1.47
CA TYR A 223 9.35 18.55 -1.61
C TYR A 223 9.62 18.99 -3.05
N ASP A 224 9.35 18.14 -4.04
CA ASP A 224 9.60 18.39 -5.46
C ASP A 224 8.46 17.83 -6.34
N PRO A 225 7.31 18.52 -6.41
CA PRO A 225 6.14 18.05 -7.14
C PRO A 225 6.29 18.09 -8.67
N ALA A 226 7.34 18.76 -9.18
CA ALA A 226 7.58 18.86 -10.61
C ALA A 226 8.15 17.55 -11.17
N GLU A 227 9.08 16.95 -10.42
CA GLU A 227 9.71 15.68 -10.79
C GLU A 227 9.01 14.47 -10.16
N ASN A 228 8.21 14.69 -9.10
CA ASN A 228 7.48 13.64 -8.39
C ASN A 228 5.98 13.95 -8.40
N PRO A 229 5.21 13.53 -9.42
CA PRO A 229 3.76 13.78 -9.46
C PRO A 229 2.98 12.98 -8.41
N SER A 230 3.64 12.02 -7.76
CA SER A 230 3.11 10.99 -6.90
C SER A 230 3.13 11.33 -5.41
N PHE A 231 2.04 11.13 -4.68
CA PHE A 231 1.90 11.48 -3.27
C PHE A 231 1.12 10.42 -2.48
N ILE A 232 1.35 10.34 -1.18
CA ILE A 232 0.65 9.40 -0.29
C ILE A 232 -0.75 9.93 0.01
N ALA A 233 -1.81 9.18 -0.31
CA ALA A 233 -3.19 9.60 -0.05
C ALA A 233 -3.57 9.53 1.43
N GLY A 234 -3.11 8.48 2.09
CA GLY A 234 -3.40 8.13 3.46
C GLY A 234 -2.57 6.93 3.88
N PHE A 235 -2.68 6.56 5.16
CA PHE A 235 -2.09 5.33 5.68
C PHE A 235 -2.67 4.97 7.06
N PHE A 236 -2.72 3.68 7.32
CA PHE A 236 -2.79 3.05 8.64
C PHE A 236 -1.39 2.60 9.09
N SER A 237 -1.08 2.80 10.37
CA SER A 237 0.18 2.32 10.96
C SER A 237 -0.04 1.82 12.40
N PRO A 238 0.32 0.56 12.70
CA PRO A 238 0.32 0.04 14.07
C PRO A 238 1.18 0.88 15.02
N THR A 239 2.33 1.39 14.55
CA THR A 239 3.22 2.28 15.33
C THR A 239 2.51 3.58 15.71
N VAL A 240 1.76 4.19 14.80
CA VAL A 240 0.96 5.40 15.08
C VAL A 240 -0.15 5.11 16.09
N ASN A 241 -0.85 3.99 15.96
CA ASN A 241 -1.82 3.54 16.96
C ASN A 241 -1.15 3.35 18.33
N GLY A 242 0.03 2.72 18.37
CA GLY A 242 0.80 2.48 19.59
C GLY A 242 1.32 3.76 20.27
N PHE A 243 1.60 4.82 19.51
CA PHE A 243 1.96 6.11 20.09
C PHE A 243 0.83 6.73 20.91
N ALA A 244 -0.41 6.62 20.45
CA ALA A 244 -1.58 7.17 21.14
C ALA A 244 -2.32 6.17 22.03
N GLY A 245 -2.14 4.87 21.82
CA GLY A 245 -3.05 3.84 22.35
C GLY A 245 -4.49 4.03 21.84
N ARG A 246 -4.68 4.52 20.61
CA ARG A 246 -5.99 4.85 20.00
C ARG A 246 -6.11 4.24 18.62
N ASN A 247 -7.33 4.12 18.10
CA ASN A 247 -7.60 3.74 16.71
C ASN A 247 -7.41 4.97 15.82
N ILE A 248 -6.37 4.97 14.98
CA ILE A 248 -5.96 6.12 14.17
C ILE A 248 -5.73 5.69 12.72
N ILE A 249 -6.28 6.47 11.80
CA ILE A 249 -5.93 6.45 10.38
C ILE A 249 -5.53 7.86 9.96
N THR A 250 -4.68 7.98 8.94
CA THR A 250 -4.21 9.27 8.43
C THR A 250 -4.64 9.45 6.98
N ILE A 251 -5.06 10.66 6.63
CA ILE A 251 -5.23 11.11 5.25
C ILE A 251 -4.40 12.37 5.00
N ASP A 252 -3.98 12.55 3.76
CA ASP A 252 -3.29 13.77 3.35
C ASP A 252 -4.25 14.98 3.28
N SER A 253 -3.67 16.16 3.21
CA SER A 253 -4.29 17.47 3.02
C SER A 253 -4.36 17.91 1.56
N LYS A 254 -3.62 17.24 0.67
CA LYS A 254 -3.49 17.58 -0.74
C LYS A 254 -4.83 17.49 -1.46
N GLN A 255 -5.17 18.55 -2.19
CA GLN A 255 -6.31 18.70 -3.10
C GLN A 255 -7.66 18.28 -2.50
N TRP A 256 -7.89 18.60 -1.22
CA TRP A 256 -9.14 18.32 -0.50
C TRP A 256 -10.41 18.76 -1.24
N ASN A 257 -10.33 19.84 -2.01
CA ASN A 257 -11.44 20.34 -2.82
C ASN A 257 -11.89 19.36 -3.92
N ARG A 258 -10.99 18.50 -4.40
CA ARG A 258 -11.22 17.51 -5.46
C ARG A 258 -11.46 16.11 -4.90
N ARG A 259 -10.87 15.79 -3.74
CA ARG A 259 -10.80 14.42 -3.20
C ARG A 259 -11.85 14.08 -2.16
N VAL A 260 -12.33 15.06 -1.40
CA VAL A 260 -13.35 14.83 -0.36
C VAL A 260 -14.74 15.02 -0.96
N GLY A 261 -15.54 13.95 -0.96
CA GLY A 261 -16.91 13.95 -1.47
C GLY A 261 -16.99 14.02 -3.00
N PRO A 262 -18.16 14.37 -3.56
CA PRO A 262 -18.38 14.36 -5.00
C PRO A 262 -17.49 15.37 -5.75
N PRO A 263 -17.13 15.06 -7.00
CA PRO A 263 -17.56 13.89 -7.77
C PRO A 263 -16.69 12.64 -7.58
N ASN A 264 -15.49 12.78 -6.99
CA ASN A 264 -14.48 11.72 -7.05
C ASN A 264 -14.49 10.78 -5.83
N TYR A 265 -14.72 11.32 -4.63
CA TYR A 265 -14.70 10.55 -3.37
C TYR A 265 -13.36 9.86 -3.05
N ASP A 266 -12.24 10.31 -3.63
CA ASP A 266 -10.92 9.69 -3.48
C ASP A 266 -10.53 9.48 -2.00
N PHE A 267 -10.72 10.49 -1.14
CA PHE A 267 -10.41 10.36 0.29
C PHE A 267 -11.44 9.59 1.08
N ASP A 268 -12.66 9.46 0.58
CA ASP A 268 -13.65 8.58 1.19
C ASP A 268 -13.31 7.10 0.89
N SER A 269 -12.82 6.81 -0.32
CA SER A 269 -12.24 5.51 -0.68
C SER A 269 -10.97 5.22 0.15
N THR A 270 -10.04 6.18 0.27
CA THR A 270 -8.84 6.01 1.11
C THR A 270 -9.22 5.75 2.57
N ILE A 271 -10.23 6.42 3.13
CA ILE A 271 -10.65 6.17 4.52
C ILE A 271 -11.20 4.75 4.69
N ALA A 272 -12.00 4.25 3.74
CA ALA A 272 -12.49 2.86 3.79
C ALA A 272 -11.33 1.87 3.70
N HIS A 273 -10.39 2.12 2.78
CA HIS A 273 -9.17 1.33 2.62
C HIS A 273 -8.34 1.28 3.92
N GLU A 274 -8.01 2.43 4.51
CA GLU A 274 -7.19 2.46 5.74
C GLU A 274 -7.94 1.95 6.98
N PHE A 275 -9.26 2.08 7.02
CA PHE A 275 -10.06 1.52 8.10
C PHE A 275 -10.15 0.00 8.01
N GLN A 276 -10.23 -0.58 6.80
CA GLN A 276 -10.05 -2.02 6.60
C GLN A 276 -8.68 -2.46 7.12
N HIS A 277 -7.59 -1.77 6.77
CA HIS A 277 -6.26 -2.10 7.29
C HIS A 277 -6.20 -2.10 8.83
N LEU A 278 -6.90 -1.16 9.47
CA LEU A 278 -7.00 -1.10 10.92
C LEU A 278 -7.72 -2.34 11.49
N ILE A 279 -8.83 -2.77 10.88
CA ILE A 279 -9.55 -4.00 11.25
C ILE A 279 -8.65 -5.22 11.01
N ASN A 280 -8.00 -5.30 9.84
CA ASN A 280 -7.15 -6.42 9.47
C ASN A 280 -5.99 -6.59 10.45
N GLY A 281 -5.34 -5.49 10.86
CA GLY A 281 -4.26 -5.53 11.85
C GLY A 281 -4.71 -6.00 13.25
N ASP A 282 -6.01 -6.08 13.53
CA ASP A 282 -6.55 -6.64 14.77
C ASP A 282 -6.88 -8.15 14.68
N TYR A 283 -7.05 -8.68 13.47
CA TYR A 283 -7.40 -10.09 13.23
C TYR A 283 -6.22 -10.91 12.69
N ASP A 284 -5.53 -10.40 11.69
CA ASP A 284 -4.45 -11.07 10.99
C ASP A 284 -3.35 -10.06 10.62
N GLU A 285 -2.43 -9.82 11.57
CA GLU A 285 -1.28 -8.94 11.37
C GLU A 285 -0.22 -9.53 10.41
N ASN A 286 -0.32 -10.83 10.10
CA ASN A 286 0.68 -11.57 9.32
C ASN A 286 0.19 -11.95 7.91
N GLU A 287 -0.98 -11.49 7.48
CA GLU A 287 -1.52 -11.71 6.12
C GLU A 287 -0.50 -11.30 5.04
N ASP A 288 -0.45 -12.06 3.95
CA ASP A 288 0.38 -11.74 2.80
C ASP A 288 -0.06 -10.42 2.18
N THR A 289 0.90 -9.59 1.76
CA THR A 289 0.67 -8.22 1.28
C THR A 289 -0.45 -8.14 0.24
N TRP A 290 -0.47 -9.07 -0.73
CA TRP A 290 -1.46 -9.03 -1.79
C TRP A 290 -2.90 -9.26 -1.30
N ALA A 291 -3.09 -10.16 -0.34
CA ALA A 291 -4.41 -10.49 0.20
C ALA A 291 -4.89 -9.38 1.15
N ASN A 292 -3.96 -8.82 1.92
CA ASN A 292 -4.18 -7.67 2.79
C ASN A 292 -4.63 -6.44 1.97
N GLU A 293 -3.92 -6.10 0.89
CA GLU A 293 -4.30 -4.98 0.03
C GLU A 293 -5.53 -5.26 -0.84
N ALA A 294 -5.74 -6.51 -1.28
CA ALA A 294 -6.97 -6.88 -1.97
C ALA A 294 -8.20 -6.64 -1.10
N ALA A 295 -8.13 -6.97 0.20
CA ALA A 295 -9.22 -6.74 1.14
C ALA A 295 -9.51 -5.23 1.32
N SER A 296 -8.47 -4.39 1.45
CA SER A 296 -8.62 -2.93 1.54
C SER A 296 -9.17 -2.30 0.27
N GLU A 297 -8.68 -2.70 -0.91
CA GLU A 297 -9.23 -2.26 -2.20
C GLU A 297 -10.69 -2.70 -2.36
N TYR A 298 -11.03 -3.91 -1.90
CA TYR A 298 -12.38 -4.43 -1.88
C TYR A 298 -13.29 -3.64 -0.92
N ALA A 299 -12.79 -3.12 0.20
CA ALA A 299 -13.54 -2.22 1.08
C ALA A 299 -13.97 -0.94 0.35
N GLU A 300 -13.15 -0.41 -0.55
CA GLU A 300 -13.54 0.74 -1.39
C GLU A 300 -14.75 0.41 -2.27
N PHE A 301 -14.81 -0.80 -2.84
CA PHE A 301 -15.94 -1.30 -3.62
C PHE A 301 -17.19 -1.49 -2.75
N ILE A 302 -17.06 -2.19 -1.62
CA ILE A 302 -18.17 -2.50 -0.71
C ILE A 302 -18.83 -1.21 -0.18
N ASN A 303 -18.04 -0.18 0.11
CA ASN A 303 -18.58 1.12 0.52
C ASN A 303 -19.15 1.94 -0.63
N GLY A 304 -18.78 1.62 -1.87
CA GLY A 304 -19.25 2.29 -3.08
C GLY A 304 -18.44 3.53 -3.49
N PHE A 305 -17.17 3.62 -3.11
CA PHE A 305 -16.31 4.75 -3.47
C PHE A 305 -15.50 4.47 -4.74
N ARG A 306 -16.11 3.79 -5.73
CA ARG A 306 -15.57 3.52 -7.08
C ARG A 306 -16.47 4.09 -8.20
N PRO A 307 -16.77 5.40 -8.21
CA PRO A 307 -17.74 6.02 -9.13
C PRO A 307 -17.30 6.12 -10.59
N THR A 308 -15.99 6.11 -10.84
CA THR A 308 -15.42 6.33 -12.17
C THR A 308 -14.92 5.01 -12.73
N ALA A 309 -15.18 4.76 -14.02
CA ALA A 309 -14.53 3.66 -14.73
C ALA A 309 -13.02 3.83 -14.54
N GLU A 310 -12.31 2.71 -14.36
CA GLU A 310 -10.89 2.65 -14.01
C GLU A 310 -9.97 3.18 -15.13
N SER A 311 -10.22 4.37 -15.68
CA SER A 311 -9.33 5.10 -16.60
C SER A 311 -7.97 5.41 -15.96
N HIS A 312 -7.85 5.11 -14.66
CA HIS A 312 -6.76 5.49 -13.81
C HIS A 312 -6.01 4.28 -13.21
N ARG A 313 -6.67 3.28 -12.62
CA ARG A 313 -5.96 2.12 -12.03
C ARG A 313 -5.72 0.98 -13.01
N THR A 314 -5.65 1.23 -14.32
CA THR A 314 -5.63 0.18 -15.36
C THR A 314 -4.26 -0.47 -15.63
N GLN A 315 -3.35 -0.45 -14.65
CA GLN A 315 -1.95 -0.78 -14.87
C GLN A 315 -1.68 -2.27 -15.02
N PHE A 316 -2.37 -3.17 -14.33
CA PHE A 316 -2.25 -4.62 -14.57
C PHE A 316 -2.60 -5.02 -16.00
N SER A 317 -3.50 -4.29 -16.66
CA SER A 317 -3.78 -4.52 -18.09
C SER A 317 -2.61 -4.15 -19.00
N ASP A 318 -1.64 -3.39 -18.49
CA ASP A 318 -0.40 -3.01 -19.17
C ASP A 318 0.78 -3.90 -18.70
N TYR A 319 0.71 -4.48 -17.48
CA TYR A 319 1.70 -5.36 -16.85
C TYR A 319 1.11 -6.73 -16.41
N PRO A 320 0.64 -7.57 -17.36
CA PRO A 320 -0.03 -8.83 -17.04
C PRO A 320 0.83 -9.90 -16.37
N GLU A 321 2.15 -9.78 -16.50
CA GLU A 321 3.16 -10.71 -16.01
C GLU A 321 3.28 -10.73 -14.49
N ASN A 322 2.80 -9.69 -13.82
CA ASN A 322 2.94 -9.54 -12.38
C ASN A 322 2.38 -10.70 -11.59
N SER A 323 3.14 -11.08 -10.56
CA SER A 323 2.73 -12.10 -9.63
C SER A 323 1.63 -11.57 -8.73
N LEU A 324 0.50 -12.28 -8.67
CA LEU A 324 -0.53 -11.98 -7.69
C LEU A 324 0.02 -12.06 -6.26
N THR A 325 0.95 -12.98 -6.00
CA THR A 325 1.38 -13.31 -4.63
C THR A 325 2.75 -12.78 -4.24
N VAL A 326 3.52 -12.25 -5.19
CA VAL A 326 4.89 -11.79 -4.97
C VAL A 326 5.04 -10.39 -5.55
N TRP A 327 4.75 -9.38 -4.75
CA TRP A 327 4.76 -7.99 -5.21
C TRP A 327 6.16 -7.42 -5.33
N GLY A 328 6.35 -6.53 -6.30
CA GLY A 328 7.64 -5.90 -6.58
C GLY A 328 8.71 -6.88 -7.07
N ASP A 329 8.34 -8.00 -7.67
CA ASP A 329 9.27 -9.03 -8.15
C ASP A 329 10.10 -8.62 -9.39
N GLN A 330 9.85 -7.43 -9.94
CA GLN A 330 10.55 -6.82 -11.08
C GLN A 330 11.64 -5.81 -10.63
N HIS A 331 12.30 -6.01 -9.49
CA HIS A 331 13.17 -5.01 -8.79
C HIS A 331 14.23 -4.25 -9.62
N ASP A 332 14.55 -4.69 -10.85
CA ASP A 332 15.50 -4.03 -11.76
C ASP A 332 14.80 -3.24 -12.90
N ASP A 333 13.47 -3.15 -12.89
CA ASP A 333 12.68 -2.48 -13.92
C ASP A 333 12.61 -0.96 -13.70
N PRO A 334 12.94 -0.10 -14.70
CA PRO A 334 12.72 1.34 -14.59
C PRO A 334 11.24 1.73 -14.38
N ASP A 335 10.30 0.86 -14.77
CA ASP A 335 8.87 0.99 -14.63
C ASP A 335 8.34 0.26 -13.38
N GLN A 336 9.21 -0.28 -12.51
CA GLN A 336 8.90 -0.84 -11.17
C GLN A 336 7.76 -0.13 -10.43
N PRO A 337 7.79 1.20 -10.38
CA PRO A 337 6.61 1.99 -10.26
C PRO A 337 5.24 1.39 -10.64
N PHE A 338 5.00 1.34 -11.94
CA PHE A 338 3.72 0.98 -12.50
C PHE A 338 3.40 -0.50 -12.24
N GLU A 339 4.44 -1.31 -12.00
CA GLU A 339 4.31 -2.70 -11.56
C GLU A 339 3.63 -2.82 -10.20
N ILE A 340 4.01 -2.00 -9.22
CA ILE A 340 3.35 -2.03 -7.91
C ILE A 340 1.86 -1.70 -8.06
N LEU A 341 1.51 -0.68 -8.84
CA LEU A 341 0.10 -0.32 -9.06
C LEU A 341 -0.66 -1.38 -9.85
N ALA A 342 0.03 -2.12 -10.73
CA ALA A 342 -0.52 -3.31 -11.36
C ALA A 342 -0.80 -4.41 -10.33
N ASP A 343 0.07 -4.63 -9.35
CA ASP A 343 -0.14 -5.59 -8.27
C ASP A 343 -1.43 -5.30 -7.49
N TYR A 344 -1.65 -4.03 -7.08
CA TYR A 344 -2.89 -3.59 -6.43
C TYR A 344 -4.12 -3.86 -7.30
N GLN A 345 -4.07 -3.48 -8.58
CA GLN A 345 -5.19 -3.68 -9.49
C GLN A 345 -5.52 -5.17 -9.65
N GLN A 346 -4.50 -6.00 -9.86
CA GLN A 346 -4.66 -7.43 -10.07
C GLN A 346 -5.30 -8.09 -8.84
N ALA A 347 -4.82 -7.73 -7.64
CA ALA A 347 -5.33 -8.26 -6.38
C ALA A 347 -6.78 -7.84 -6.11
N TYR A 348 -7.11 -6.56 -6.32
CA TYR A 348 -8.48 -6.05 -6.25
C TYR A 348 -9.42 -6.76 -7.23
N TRP A 349 -9.02 -6.84 -8.50
CA TRP A 349 -9.83 -7.49 -9.55
C TRP A 349 -10.01 -8.97 -9.28
N PHE A 350 -9.02 -9.63 -8.69
CA PHE A 350 -9.14 -11.02 -8.29
C PHE A 350 -10.16 -11.21 -7.16
N TYR A 351 -10.25 -10.31 -6.18
CA TYR A 351 -11.29 -10.39 -5.13
C TYR A 351 -12.70 -10.15 -5.68
N LEU A 352 -12.88 -9.21 -6.62
CA LEU A 352 -14.13 -9.06 -7.36
C LEU A 352 -14.46 -10.32 -8.17
N TYR A 353 -13.47 -10.87 -8.87
CA TYR A 353 -13.65 -12.09 -9.63
C TYR A 353 -14.05 -13.28 -8.74
N LEU A 354 -13.40 -13.44 -7.58
CA LEU A 354 -13.71 -14.45 -6.58
C LEU A 354 -15.19 -14.34 -6.15
N ALA A 355 -15.64 -13.15 -5.76
CA ALA A 355 -17.03 -12.91 -5.41
C ALA A 355 -17.99 -13.25 -6.56
N GLY A 356 -17.67 -12.79 -7.78
CA GLY A 356 -18.43 -13.08 -8.99
C GLY A 356 -18.56 -14.56 -9.31
N ARG A 357 -17.50 -15.35 -9.07
CA ARG A 357 -17.51 -16.81 -9.29
C ARG A 357 -18.31 -17.56 -8.24
N ILE A 358 -18.30 -17.10 -6.98
CA ILE A 358 -19.18 -17.63 -5.93
C ILE A 358 -20.65 -17.39 -6.31
N GLN A 359 -20.96 -16.17 -6.74
CA GLN A 359 -22.30 -15.80 -7.20
C GLN A 359 -22.73 -16.60 -8.45
N GLU A 360 -21.88 -16.70 -9.46
CA GLU A 360 -22.14 -17.48 -10.69
C GLU A 360 -22.42 -18.96 -10.38
N ALA A 361 -21.74 -19.52 -9.37
CA ALA A 361 -21.96 -20.87 -8.88
C ALA A 361 -23.28 -21.05 -8.09
N GLY A 362 -24.00 -19.96 -7.82
CA GLY A 362 -25.24 -19.95 -7.06
C GLY A 362 -25.05 -20.17 -5.56
N LEU A 363 -23.88 -19.84 -5.04
CA LEU A 363 -23.53 -19.98 -3.63
C LEU A 363 -23.76 -18.65 -2.90
N ASP A 364 -24.32 -18.74 -1.69
CA ASP A 364 -24.42 -17.61 -0.76
C ASP A 364 -25.02 -16.32 -1.37
N LEU A 365 -26.11 -16.48 -2.14
CA LEU A 365 -26.78 -15.37 -2.83
C LEU A 365 -27.65 -14.51 -1.90
N GLU A 366 -28.07 -15.04 -0.75
CA GLU A 366 -29.01 -14.32 0.13
C GLU A 366 -28.31 -13.15 0.84
N ASN A 367 -28.85 -11.94 0.71
CA ASN A 367 -28.31 -10.71 1.32
C ASN A 367 -26.85 -10.43 0.98
N ASP A 368 -26.45 -10.73 -0.26
CA ASP A 368 -25.10 -10.56 -0.78
C ASP A 368 -24.02 -11.28 0.06
N GLN A 369 -24.37 -12.45 0.62
CA GLN A 369 -23.47 -13.23 1.48
C GLN A 369 -22.16 -13.60 0.76
N PHE A 370 -22.18 -13.85 -0.56
CA PHE A 370 -20.98 -14.07 -1.36
C PHE A 370 -19.96 -12.92 -1.27
N LEU A 371 -20.40 -11.67 -1.09
CA LEU A 371 -19.49 -10.53 -0.88
C LEU A 371 -18.88 -10.56 0.53
N LYS A 372 -19.68 -10.98 1.52
CA LYS A 372 -19.27 -11.14 2.91
C LYS A 372 -18.31 -12.31 3.10
N ASP A 373 -18.46 -13.38 2.34
CA ASP A 373 -17.55 -14.54 2.40
C ASP A 373 -16.14 -14.13 1.95
N VAL A 374 -16.02 -13.30 0.91
CA VAL A 374 -14.73 -12.71 0.50
C VAL A 374 -14.20 -11.74 1.56
N SER A 375 -15.05 -10.91 2.14
CA SER A 375 -14.65 -9.96 3.19
C SER A 375 -14.20 -10.65 4.48
N ALA A 376 -14.80 -11.81 4.80
CA ALA A 376 -14.47 -12.60 5.97
C ALA A 376 -13.08 -13.26 5.91
N LEU A 377 -12.39 -13.21 4.76
CA LEU A 377 -10.98 -13.60 4.66
C LEU A 377 -10.11 -12.81 5.65
N THR A 378 -10.47 -11.56 5.96
CA THR A 378 -9.83 -10.75 7.01
C THR A 378 -9.81 -11.40 8.40
N GLN A 379 -10.72 -12.34 8.68
CA GLN A 379 -10.83 -13.03 9.96
C GLN A 379 -10.32 -14.49 9.89
N SER A 380 -9.68 -14.87 8.79
CA SER A 380 -9.14 -16.22 8.61
C SER A 380 -7.98 -16.48 9.58
N GLU A 381 -7.87 -17.72 10.08
CA GLU A 381 -6.67 -18.17 10.81
C GLU A 381 -5.55 -18.61 9.87
N GLU A 382 -5.88 -18.84 8.59
CA GLU A 382 -4.96 -19.15 7.50
C GLU A 382 -4.74 -17.89 6.67
N ASN A 383 -3.62 -17.84 5.93
CA ASN A 383 -3.27 -16.67 5.12
C ASN A 383 -3.42 -16.99 3.64
N SER A 384 -3.61 -15.93 2.85
CA SER A 384 -3.40 -15.97 1.40
C SER A 384 -4.26 -17.04 0.70
N VAL A 385 -3.63 -17.82 -0.18
CA VAL A 385 -4.26 -18.91 -0.95
C VAL A 385 -4.94 -19.94 -0.05
N ASP A 386 -4.39 -20.22 1.13
CA ASP A 386 -4.95 -21.20 2.06
C ASP A 386 -6.21 -20.68 2.75
N ALA A 387 -6.28 -19.38 3.06
CA ALA A 387 -7.50 -18.71 3.51
C ALA A 387 -8.63 -18.88 2.50
N ILE A 388 -8.34 -18.58 1.22
CA ILE A 388 -9.34 -18.68 0.13
C ILE A 388 -9.80 -20.12 -0.06
N ASN A 389 -8.89 -21.09 -0.08
CA ASN A 389 -9.26 -22.50 -0.22
C ASN A 389 -10.12 -22.99 0.95
N THR A 390 -9.84 -22.52 2.17
CA THR A 390 -10.62 -22.84 3.37
C THR A 390 -12.02 -22.24 3.30
N MET A 391 -12.13 -20.95 2.93
CA MET A 391 -13.42 -20.27 2.74
C MET A 391 -14.26 -20.98 1.66
N LEU A 392 -13.68 -21.23 0.48
CA LEU A 392 -14.36 -21.92 -0.62
C LEU A 392 -14.87 -23.31 -0.23
N ALA A 393 -14.05 -24.08 0.51
CA ALA A 393 -14.46 -25.39 1.01
C ALA A 393 -15.62 -25.28 2.02
N SER A 394 -15.62 -24.24 2.86
CA SER A 394 -16.66 -24.04 3.88
C SER A 394 -18.04 -23.71 3.30
N ILE A 395 -18.08 -22.99 2.17
CA ILE A 395 -19.30 -22.67 1.43
C ILE A 395 -19.70 -23.76 0.42
N GLY A 396 -18.94 -24.85 0.35
CA GLY A 396 -19.24 -26.00 -0.52
C GLY A 396 -18.92 -25.76 -2.00
N ALA A 397 -18.03 -24.83 -2.32
CA ALA A 397 -17.56 -24.63 -3.69
C ALA A 397 -16.84 -25.88 -4.23
N THR A 398 -17.06 -26.17 -5.51
CA THR A 398 -16.44 -27.32 -6.21
C THR A 398 -15.11 -26.97 -6.88
N PHE A 399 -14.71 -25.70 -6.78
CA PHE A 399 -13.48 -25.13 -7.30
C PHE A 399 -12.62 -24.58 -6.16
N ARG A 400 -11.34 -24.41 -6.43
CA ARG A 400 -10.35 -23.88 -5.49
C ARG A 400 -9.67 -22.65 -6.08
N PHE A 401 -8.82 -22.00 -5.28
CA PHE A 401 -8.02 -20.85 -5.73
C PHE A 401 -7.31 -21.10 -7.07
N ARG A 402 -6.72 -22.30 -7.24
CA ARG A 402 -6.01 -22.64 -8.48
C ARG A 402 -6.92 -22.61 -9.71
N ASP A 403 -8.13 -23.15 -9.59
CA ASP A 403 -9.08 -23.18 -10.71
C ASP A 403 -9.55 -21.75 -11.04
N LEU A 404 -9.83 -20.97 -10.00
CA LEU A 404 -10.18 -19.55 -10.13
C LEU A 404 -9.07 -18.75 -10.80
N TRP A 405 -7.80 -18.96 -10.40
CA TRP A 405 -6.67 -18.26 -10.99
C TRP A 405 -6.45 -18.62 -12.46
N GLU A 406 -6.59 -19.90 -12.81
CA GLU A 406 -6.51 -20.35 -14.21
C GLU A 406 -7.62 -19.72 -15.07
N ASP A 407 -8.85 -19.64 -14.54
CA ASP A 407 -9.98 -19.02 -15.22
C ASP A 407 -9.89 -17.48 -15.25
N PHE A 408 -9.39 -16.84 -14.19
CA PHE A 408 -9.25 -15.38 -14.06
C PHE A 408 -8.38 -14.82 -15.18
N ARG A 409 -7.19 -15.40 -15.39
CA ARG A 409 -6.27 -15.01 -16.46
C ARG A 409 -6.93 -15.07 -17.84
N THR A 410 -7.75 -16.10 -18.05
CA THR A 410 -8.49 -16.27 -19.29
C THR A 410 -9.64 -15.25 -19.39
N ALA A 411 -10.35 -15.00 -18.29
CA ALA A 411 -11.41 -14.00 -18.21
C ALA A 411 -10.92 -12.58 -18.54
N MET A 412 -9.71 -12.23 -18.06
CA MET A 412 -9.10 -10.92 -18.30
C MET A 412 -8.71 -10.69 -19.78
N LEU A 413 -8.53 -11.75 -20.57
CA LEU A 413 -8.25 -11.63 -22.01
C LEU A 413 -9.48 -11.32 -22.86
N TYR A 414 -10.69 -11.61 -22.37
CA TYR A 414 -11.89 -11.40 -23.16
C TYR A 414 -12.25 -9.92 -23.20
N GLY A 415 -12.47 -9.41 -24.41
CA GLY A 415 -12.75 -7.99 -24.63
C GLY A 415 -14.12 -7.55 -24.09
N GLY A 416 -14.24 -6.26 -23.78
CA GLY A 416 -15.49 -5.63 -23.34
C GLY A 416 -15.34 -5.05 -21.94
N THR A 417 -16.39 -5.18 -21.16
CA THR A 417 -16.45 -4.75 -19.75
C THR A 417 -16.91 -5.92 -18.87
N SER A 418 -16.70 -5.83 -17.55
CA SER A 418 -17.17 -6.85 -16.59
C SER A 418 -18.65 -7.17 -16.72
N ASP A 419 -19.50 -6.18 -17.04
CA ASP A 419 -20.94 -6.36 -17.25
C ASP A 419 -21.30 -7.27 -18.43
N GLY A 420 -20.36 -7.48 -19.36
CA GLY A 420 -20.53 -8.42 -20.46
C GLY A 420 -20.28 -9.88 -20.08
N THR A 421 -19.93 -10.15 -18.82
CA THR A 421 -19.54 -11.47 -18.31
C THR A 421 -20.52 -11.96 -17.27
N ALA A 422 -20.67 -13.29 -17.15
CA ALA A 422 -21.55 -13.89 -16.15
C ALA A 422 -21.06 -13.72 -14.70
N TRP A 423 -19.76 -13.50 -14.51
CA TRP A 423 -19.17 -13.29 -13.18
C TRP A 423 -19.16 -11.81 -12.77
N GLY A 424 -19.26 -10.87 -13.72
CA GLY A 424 -18.99 -9.45 -13.48
C GLY A 424 -20.20 -8.53 -13.54
N ASP A 425 -21.38 -9.03 -13.90
CA ASP A 425 -22.62 -8.25 -14.02
C ASP A 425 -23.10 -7.69 -12.67
N TYR A 426 -22.79 -8.36 -11.57
CA TYR A 426 -23.10 -7.90 -10.23
C TYR A 426 -22.40 -6.60 -9.84
N ILE A 427 -21.23 -6.30 -10.42
CA ILE A 427 -20.39 -5.16 -10.02
C ILE A 427 -21.15 -3.85 -10.20
N THR A 428 -21.77 -3.64 -11.36
CA THR A 428 -22.56 -2.43 -11.63
C THR A 428 -23.99 -2.52 -11.10
N ALA A 429 -24.50 -3.73 -10.86
CA ALA A 429 -25.80 -3.94 -10.22
C ALA A 429 -25.75 -3.74 -8.69
N TYR A 430 -24.56 -3.83 -8.08
CA TYR A 430 -24.36 -3.66 -6.64
C TYR A 430 -24.92 -2.31 -6.18
N GLN A 431 -25.64 -2.35 -5.06
CA GLN A 431 -26.26 -1.16 -4.45
C GLN A 431 -25.48 -0.82 -3.19
N PRO A 432 -24.33 -0.12 -3.31
CA PRO A 432 -23.51 0.16 -2.14
C PRO A 432 -24.23 1.10 -1.17
N PRO A 433 -23.90 1.05 0.13
CA PRO A 433 -24.51 1.91 1.15
C PRO A 433 -24.31 3.42 0.89
N SER A 434 -23.25 3.81 0.16
CA SER A 434 -23.06 5.20 -0.28
C SER A 434 -24.09 5.69 -1.30
N GLY A 435 -24.80 4.79 -1.98
CA GLY A 435 -25.72 5.11 -3.09
C GLY A 435 -25.03 5.62 -4.36
N ILE A 436 -23.70 5.49 -4.43
CA ILE A 436 -22.90 5.91 -5.57
C ILE A 436 -22.82 4.74 -6.56
N PRO A 437 -23.16 4.93 -7.85
CA PRO A 437 -23.02 3.88 -8.85
C PRO A 437 -21.56 3.45 -9.00
N ILE A 438 -21.33 2.14 -9.11
CA ILE A 438 -20.00 1.59 -9.40
C ILE A 438 -19.81 1.46 -10.91
N ALA A 439 -18.62 1.79 -11.38
CA ALA A 439 -18.28 1.64 -12.78
C ALA A 439 -17.79 0.22 -13.11
N PRO A 440 -18.05 -0.29 -14.32
CA PRO A 440 -17.58 -1.60 -14.72
C PRO A 440 -16.06 -1.61 -14.97
N LEU A 441 -15.47 -2.81 -14.88
CA LEU A 441 -14.06 -3.04 -15.19
C LEU A 441 -13.84 -3.08 -16.70
N ASP A 442 -12.74 -2.50 -17.20
CA ASP A 442 -12.37 -2.51 -18.62
C ASP A 442 -11.47 -3.71 -18.96
N LEU A 443 -12.07 -4.89 -19.03
CA LEU A 443 -11.37 -6.15 -19.34
C LEU A 443 -10.67 -6.10 -20.72
N GLY A 444 -11.25 -5.37 -21.68
CA GLY A 444 -10.70 -5.32 -23.02
C GLY A 444 -9.38 -4.57 -23.14
N ARG A 445 -8.90 -3.87 -22.10
CA ARG A 445 -7.65 -3.13 -22.17
C ARG A 445 -6.45 -4.05 -22.32
N LEU A 446 -6.40 -5.14 -21.54
CA LEU A 446 -5.31 -6.11 -21.61
C LEU A 446 -5.06 -6.58 -23.04
N ARG A 447 -6.12 -6.99 -23.75
CA ARG A 447 -6.03 -7.38 -25.17
C ARG A 447 -5.57 -6.24 -26.10
N ARG A 448 -6.01 -5.00 -25.84
CA ARG A 448 -5.62 -3.83 -26.65
C ARG A 448 -4.16 -3.44 -26.43
N ASN A 449 -3.62 -3.77 -25.26
CA ASN A 449 -2.29 -3.41 -24.81
C ASN A 449 -1.36 -4.63 -24.69
N LEU A 450 -1.61 -5.71 -25.44
CA LEU A 450 -0.64 -6.79 -25.63
C LEU A 450 0.58 -6.24 -26.39
N THR A 451 1.43 -5.50 -25.69
CA THR A 451 2.66 -4.87 -26.19
C THR A 451 3.87 -5.65 -25.70
N PHE A 452 3.99 -6.94 -26.05
CA PHE A 452 5.24 -7.73 -26.06
C PHE A 452 6.25 -7.55 -24.88
N GLU A 453 5.82 -7.25 -23.66
CA GLU A 453 6.64 -7.40 -22.44
C GLU A 453 6.41 -8.75 -21.75
N GLY A 454 5.82 -9.71 -22.48
CA GLY A 454 5.91 -11.11 -22.08
C GLY A 454 7.39 -11.45 -21.87
N TYR A 455 7.72 -11.89 -20.64
CA TYR A 455 9.10 -12.10 -20.20
C TYR A 455 9.99 -12.62 -21.34
N ASP A 456 11.02 -11.85 -21.73
CA ASP A 456 12.06 -12.26 -22.69
C ASP A 456 12.87 -13.49 -22.19
N THR A 457 12.54 -14.00 -21.01
CA THR A 457 13.07 -15.22 -20.40
C THR A 457 11.98 -16.26 -20.15
N PRO A 458 12.25 -17.58 -20.24
CA PRO A 458 11.21 -18.59 -20.07
C PRO A 458 10.54 -18.60 -18.69
N GLY A 459 9.22 -18.38 -18.66
CA GLY A 459 8.36 -18.59 -17.48
C GLY A 459 7.61 -17.33 -17.06
N ALA A 460 6.50 -17.51 -16.33
CA ALA A 460 5.84 -16.45 -15.58
C ALA A 460 6.14 -16.65 -14.07
N PRO A 461 6.17 -15.59 -13.26
CA PRO A 461 6.33 -15.72 -11.82
C PRO A 461 5.13 -16.50 -11.21
N PRO A 462 5.22 -16.92 -9.93
CA PRO A 462 4.11 -17.61 -9.26
C PRO A 462 2.82 -16.81 -9.41
N TYR A 463 1.78 -17.41 -9.96
CA TYR A 463 0.52 -16.71 -10.22
C TYR A 463 0.71 -15.39 -11.02
N GLY A 464 1.64 -15.37 -11.97
CA GLY A 464 1.73 -14.38 -13.03
C GLY A 464 1.13 -14.88 -14.35
N SER A 465 1.03 -13.99 -15.34
CA SER A 465 0.46 -14.32 -16.65
C SER A 465 1.31 -13.78 -17.80
N ASP A 466 1.73 -14.65 -18.70
CA ASP A 466 2.31 -14.22 -19.97
C ASP A 466 1.39 -14.65 -21.12
N TYR A 467 1.10 -13.71 -22.02
CA TYR A 467 0.12 -13.85 -23.09
C TYR A 467 0.79 -13.77 -24.46
N ILE A 468 0.88 -14.90 -25.14
CA ILE A 468 1.49 -14.99 -26.47
C ILE A 468 0.39 -15.00 -27.53
N GLU A 469 0.41 -14.01 -28.43
CA GLU A 469 -0.44 -14.04 -29.63
C GLU A 469 0.07 -15.12 -30.60
N ILE A 470 -0.72 -16.16 -30.79
CA ILE A 470 -0.46 -17.17 -31.82
C ILE A 470 -1.21 -16.83 -33.10
N GLY A 471 -0.48 -16.70 -34.21
CA GLY A 471 -1.08 -16.57 -35.52
C GLY A 471 -1.96 -17.78 -35.84
N TRP A 472 -3.23 -17.53 -36.17
CA TRP A 472 -4.14 -18.61 -36.54
C TRP A 472 -3.82 -19.11 -37.96
N SER A 473 -3.69 -20.43 -38.11
CA SER A 473 -3.61 -21.11 -39.41
C SER A 473 -4.60 -22.28 -39.41
N PRO A 474 -5.25 -22.60 -40.55
CA PRO A 474 -6.06 -23.81 -40.71
C PRO A 474 -5.33 -25.11 -40.36
N SER A 475 -3.99 -25.10 -40.29
CA SER A 475 -3.15 -26.23 -39.87
C SER A 475 -3.04 -26.40 -38.36
N VAL A 476 -3.44 -25.41 -37.55
CA VAL A 476 -3.50 -25.50 -36.09
C VAL A 476 -4.83 -26.16 -35.72
N GLN A 477 -4.81 -27.48 -35.54
CA GLN A 477 -5.96 -28.21 -35.01
C GLN A 477 -5.98 -28.06 -33.49
N ILE A 478 -6.84 -27.19 -32.98
CA ILE A 478 -7.10 -27.09 -31.54
C ILE A 478 -8.09 -28.20 -31.19
N SER A 479 -7.65 -29.16 -30.37
CA SER A 479 -8.44 -30.33 -29.97
C SER A 479 -9.42 -30.07 -28.81
N GLN A 480 -9.52 -28.83 -28.35
CA GLN A 480 -10.40 -28.37 -27.27
C GLN A 480 -11.13 -27.10 -27.75
N PRO A 481 -12.45 -26.93 -27.47
CA PRO A 481 -13.14 -25.69 -27.80
C PRO A 481 -12.57 -24.54 -26.97
N ILE A 482 -12.34 -23.41 -27.62
CA ILE A 482 -12.01 -22.11 -26.99
C ILE A 482 -13.28 -21.55 -26.35
#